data_AF-A0A2N2YF03-F1
#
_entry.id   AF-A0A2N2YF03-F1
#
_cell.length_a   1.000
_cell.length_b   1.000
_cell.length_c   1.000
_cell.angle_alpha   90.00
_cell.angle_beta   90.00
_cell.angle_gamma   90.00
#
_symmetry.space_group_name_H-M   'P 1'
#
loop_
_entity.id
_entity.type
_entity.pdbx_description
1 polymer ?
#
loop_
_entity_poly.entity_id
_entity_poly.type
_entity_poly.pdbx_seq_one_letter_code
_entity_poly.pdbx_strand_id
1 'polypeptide(L)'
;DISAGTVPTIDPYYHRHVLRKAVNGVWGESLNSNDGIAGGTTLSKSYTFVLPDSWDEDHCSVVAYVSRMDEVSEKYSVLQVEETHVVESK
;
A
#
# COMPACT_ATOMS: atom_id res chain seq x y z
N ASP A 1 -33.35 29.35 -33.05
CA ASP A 1 -32.63 28.10 -32.75
C ASP A 1 -31.53 28.44 -31.76
N ILE A 2 -31.61 27.94 -30.52
CA ILE A 2 -30.62 28.24 -29.47
C ILE A 2 -29.58 27.13 -29.46
N SER A 3 -28.51 27.32 -30.23
CA SER A 3 -27.36 26.43 -30.23
C SER A 3 -26.66 26.56 -28.88
N ALA A 4 -26.85 25.58 -28.00
CA ALA A 4 -25.92 25.35 -26.91
C ALA A 4 -24.54 25.10 -27.55
N GLY A 5 -23.51 25.83 -27.11
CA GLY A 5 -22.18 25.81 -27.72
C GLY A 5 -21.49 24.44 -27.69
N THR A 6 -20.23 24.39 -28.12
CA THR A 6 -19.45 23.15 -28.22
C THR A 6 -19.34 22.43 -26.87
N VAL A 7 -19.55 21.11 -26.87
CA VAL A 7 -19.37 20.25 -25.68
C VAL A 7 -17.90 20.31 -25.25
N PRO A 8 -17.59 20.64 -23.98
CA PRO A 8 -16.21 20.66 -23.51
C PRO A 8 -15.62 19.24 -23.50
N THR A 9 -14.37 19.12 -23.96
CA THR A 9 -13.57 17.91 -23.76
C THR A 9 -13.08 17.86 -22.32
N ILE A 10 -13.27 16.73 -21.65
CA ILE A 10 -12.81 16.50 -20.27
C ILE A 10 -11.68 15.48 -20.33
N ASP A 11 -10.52 15.84 -19.78
CA ASP A 11 -9.39 14.92 -19.67
C ASP A 11 -9.69 13.79 -18.66
N PRO A 12 -9.23 12.55 -18.93
CA PRO A 12 -9.42 11.45 -18.01
C PRO A 12 -8.65 11.69 -16.69
N TYR A 13 -9.33 11.47 -15.56
CA TYR A 13 -8.71 11.50 -14.23
C TYR A 13 -8.21 10.11 -13.84
N TYR A 14 -6.93 10.04 -13.43
CA TYR A 14 -6.31 8.81 -12.96
C TYR A 14 -6.08 8.86 -11.45
N HIS A 15 -6.69 7.94 -10.72
CA HIS A 15 -6.46 7.77 -9.29
C HIS A 15 -5.02 7.28 -9.04
N ARG A 16 -4.32 7.86 -8.07
CA ARG A 16 -2.97 7.45 -7.66
C ARG A 16 -3.00 6.85 -6.25
N HIS A 17 -2.10 5.91 -5.98
CA HIS A 17 -1.92 5.25 -4.67
C HIS A 17 -3.22 4.69 -4.08
N VAL A 18 -4.08 4.11 -4.92
CA VAL A 18 -5.29 3.41 -4.45
C VAL A 18 -4.86 2.13 -3.74
N LEU A 19 -5.33 1.91 -2.51
CA LEU A 19 -5.17 0.63 -1.83
C LEU A 19 -6.01 -0.43 -2.54
N ARG A 20 -5.36 -1.40 -3.18
CA ARG A 20 -6.03 -2.43 -3.98
C ARG A 20 -6.08 -3.80 -3.28
N LYS A 21 -5.10 -4.09 -2.43
CA LYS A 21 -5.01 -5.36 -1.68
C LYS A 21 -4.18 -5.18 -0.41
N ALA A 22 -4.61 -5.83 0.67
CA ALA A 22 -3.77 -6.08 1.84
C ALA A 22 -3.14 -7.49 1.71
N VAL A 23 -1.81 -7.55 1.56
CA VAL A 23 -1.09 -8.80 1.24
C VAL A 23 -1.10 -9.78 2.40
N ASN A 24 -0.98 -9.28 3.63
CA ASN A 24 -0.91 -10.07 4.88
C ASN A 24 -2.12 -9.82 5.81
N GLY A 25 -3.27 -9.40 5.25
CA GLY A 25 -4.49 -9.13 6.00
C GLY A 25 -4.69 -7.64 6.35
N VAL A 26 -5.94 -7.28 6.66
CA VAL A 26 -6.36 -5.87 6.87
C VAL A 26 -5.63 -5.21 8.04
N TRP A 27 -5.28 -5.99 9.06
CA TRP A 27 -4.57 -5.54 10.27
C TRP A 27 -3.09 -5.90 10.26
N GLY A 28 -2.61 -6.47 9.15
CA GLY A 28 -1.28 -7.07 9.08
C GLY A 28 -1.12 -8.30 9.96
N GLU A 29 0.13 -8.56 10.35
CA GLU A 29 0.52 -9.66 11.22
C GLU A 29 1.55 -9.21 12.25
N SER A 30 1.68 -9.93 13.37
CA SER A 30 2.72 -9.64 14.34
C SER A 30 4.11 -9.91 13.76
N LEU A 31 5.03 -8.97 13.96
CA LEU A 31 6.42 -9.09 13.53
C LEU A 31 7.19 -10.13 14.34
N ASN A 32 6.81 -10.34 15.60
CA ASN A 32 7.39 -11.32 16.51
C ASN A 32 6.33 -11.90 17.47
N SER A 33 6.60 -13.08 18.03
CA SER A 33 5.70 -13.77 18.98
C SER A 33 6.02 -13.47 20.45
N ASN A 34 7.10 -12.74 20.72
CA ASN A 34 7.66 -12.55 22.06
C ASN A 34 7.57 -11.08 22.48
N ASP A 35 7.54 -10.82 23.78
CA ASP A 35 7.56 -9.44 24.29
C ASP A 35 8.90 -8.76 23.96
N GLY A 36 8.83 -7.77 23.07
CA GLY A 36 9.94 -6.89 22.73
C GLY A 36 10.80 -7.33 21.55
N ILE A 37 11.30 -6.34 20.82
CA ILE A 37 12.31 -6.49 19.76
C ILE A 37 13.54 -5.73 20.24
N ALA A 38 14.68 -6.42 20.38
CA ALA A 38 15.93 -5.77 20.75
C ALA A 38 16.41 -4.82 19.65
N GLY A 39 16.96 -3.67 20.03
CA GLY A 39 17.55 -2.73 19.07
C GLY A 39 18.63 -3.39 18.21
N GLY A 40 18.62 -3.10 16.91
CA GLY A 40 19.54 -3.72 15.93
C GLY A 40 19.10 -5.09 15.42
N THR A 41 17.96 -5.63 15.88
CA THR A 41 17.41 -6.88 15.33
C THR A 41 16.87 -6.66 13.93
N THR A 42 17.28 -7.51 12.99
CA THR A 42 16.67 -7.59 11.66
C THR A 42 15.60 -8.67 11.67
N LEU A 43 14.37 -8.31 11.33
CA LEU A 43 13.26 -9.25 11.14
C LEU A 43 12.96 -9.35 9.65
N SER A 44 12.68 -10.56 9.18
CA SER A 44 12.36 -10.82 7.78
C SER A 44 11.06 -11.62 7.66
N LYS A 45 10.17 -11.16 6.79
CA LYS A 45 8.92 -11.83 6.41
C LYS A 45 8.84 -11.85 4.89
N SER A 46 8.42 -12.99 4.35
CA SER A 46 8.27 -13.19 2.91
C SER A 46 6.82 -13.47 2.58
N TYR A 47 6.33 -12.83 1.53
CA TYR A 47 4.97 -12.99 1.05
C TYR A 47 5.00 -13.26 -0.44
N THR A 48 4.00 -14.01 -0.92
CA THR A 48 3.79 -14.25 -2.35
C THR A 48 2.44 -13.68 -2.73
N PHE A 49 2.42 -12.84 -3.75
CA PHE A 49 1.21 -12.27 -4.31
C PHE A 49 1.28 -12.38 -5.84
N VAL A 50 0.25 -12.98 -6.43
CA VAL A 50 0.10 -13.04 -7.89
C VAL A 50 -0.66 -11.79 -8.31
N LEU A 51 -0.02 -10.94 -9.11
CA LEU A 51 -0.65 -9.75 -9.64
C LEU A 51 -1.79 -10.14 -10.59
N PRO A 52 -3.02 -9.65 -10.42
CA PRO A 52 -4.10 -9.94 -11.34
C PRO A 52 -3.82 -9.34 -12.74
N ASP A 53 -4.09 -10.10 -13.80
CA ASP A 53 -3.88 -9.67 -15.21
C ASP A 53 -4.61 -8.37 -15.59
N SER A 54 -5.64 -7.99 -14.83
CA SER A 54 -6.38 -6.73 -15.03
C SER A 54 -5.66 -5.49 -14.46
N TRP A 55 -4.53 -5.68 -13.79
CA TRP A 55 -3.76 -4.60 -13.19
C TRP A 55 -2.55 -4.32 -14.07
N ASP A 56 -2.29 -3.04 -14.29
CA ASP A 56 -1.11 -2.59 -15.00
C ASP A 56 0.08 -2.53 -14.02
N GLU A 57 1.07 -3.41 -14.22
CA GLU A 57 2.21 -3.56 -13.33
C GLU A 57 3.10 -2.32 -13.29
N ASP A 58 3.19 -1.57 -14.39
CA ASP A 58 3.94 -0.31 -14.49
C ASP A 58 3.37 0.78 -13.56
N HIS A 59 2.12 0.62 -13.11
CA HIS A 59 1.40 1.53 -12.24
C HIS A 59 1.11 0.93 -10.85
N CYS A 60 1.79 -0.15 -10.47
CA CYS A 60 1.64 -0.80 -9.18
C CYS A 60 2.86 -0.60 -8.29
N SER A 61 2.62 -0.24 -7.04
CA SER A 61 3.62 -0.20 -5.97
C SER A 61 3.23 -1.13 -4.82
N VAL A 62 4.23 -1.67 -4.14
CA VAL A 62 4.09 -2.34 -2.85
C VAL A 62 4.55 -1.37 -1.76
N VAL A 63 3.68 -1.15 -0.76
CA VAL A 63 4.02 -0.39 0.44
C VAL A 63 4.05 -1.37 1.61
N ALA A 64 5.19 -1.42 2.31
CA ALA A 64 5.37 -2.18 3.53
C ALA A 64 5.61 -1.21 4.69
N TYR A 65 4.92 -1.42 5.82
CA TYR A 65 5.09 -0.58 6.99
C TYR A 65 5.09 -1.38 8.28
N VAL A 66 5.77 -0.84 9.28
CA VAL A 66 5.77 -1.33 10.65
C VAL A 66 4.89 -0.39 11.48
N SER A 67 3.88 -0.94 12.12
CA SER A 67 3.01 -0.19 13.03
C SER A 67 3.18 -0.68 14.48
N ARG A 68 3.05 0.25 15.42
CA ARG A 68 2.75 -0.05 16.81
C ARG A 68 1.24 -0.01 16.97
N MET A 69 0.67 -1.10 17.47
CA MET A 69 -0.73 -1.22 17.83
C MET A 69 -0.78 -1.52 19.32
N ASP A 70 -1.17 -0.54 20.12
CA ASP A 70 -1.44 -0.72 21.55
C ASP A 70 -2.95 -0.78 21.74
N GLU A 71 -3.48 -1.99 21.87
CA GLU A 71 -4.92 -2.24 22.05
C GLU A 71 -5.43 -1.72 23.40
N VAL A 72 -4.57 -1.60 24.42
CA VAL A 72 -4.96 -1.16 25.76
C VAL A 72 -5.10 0.36 25.81
N SER A 73 -4.17 1.09 25.19
CA SER A 73 -4.21 2.56 25.15
C SER A 73 -4.83 3.14 23.88
N GLU A 74 -5.28 2.28 22.96
CA GLU A 74 -5.82 2.62 21.62
C GLU A 74 -4.88 3.52 20.81
N LYS A 75 -3.57 3.37 21.02
CA LYS A 75 -2.54 4.15 20.32
C LYS A 75 -2.00 3.37 19.15
N TYR A 76 -2.17 3.97 17.98
CA TYR A 76 -1.68 3.45 16.71
C TYR A 76 -0.67 4.43 16.13
N SER A 77 0.51 3.94 15.77
CA SER A 77 1.53 4.76 15.13
C SER A 77 2.31 3.96 14.10
N VAL A 78 2.57 4.55 12.95
CA VAL A 78 3.51 3.99 11.98
C VAL A 78 4.93 4.34 12.42
N LEU A 79 5.81 3.34 12.50
CA LEU A 79 7.19 3.46 12.96
C LEU A 79 8.17 3.59 11.78
N GLN A 80 7.90 2.87 10.69
CA GLN A 80 8.71 2.86 9.47
C GLN A 80 7.82 2.48 8.29
N VAL A 81 8.14 2.99 7.10
CA VAL A 81 7.48 2.67 5.83
C VAL A 81 8.53 2.59 4.74
N GLU A 82 8.34 1.68 3.81
CA GLU A 82 9.04 1.66 2.52
C GLU A 82 8.03 1.43 1.40
N GLU A 83 8.29 2.03 0.24
CA GLU A 83 7.53 1.82 -1.00
C GLU A 83 8.50 1.38 -2.11
N THR A 84 8.09 0.40 -2.91
CA THR A 84 8.78 0.03 -4.15
C THR A 84 7.79 -0.20 -5.27
N HIS A 85 8.18 0.13 -6.50
CA HIS A 85 7.41 -0.27 -7.68
C HIS A 85 7.52 -1.79 -7.89
N VAL A 86 6.46 -2.39 -8.44
CA VAL A 86 6.43 -3.84 -8.76
C VAL A 86 7.42 -4.17 -9.87
N VAL A 87 7.57 -3.27 -10.83
CA VAL A 87 8.57 -3.33 -11.89
C VAL A 87 9.52 -2.16 -11.76
N GLU A 88 10.80 -2.38 -12.06
CA GLU A 88 11.76 -1.27 -12.10
C GLU A 88 11.42 -0.34 -13.26
N SER A 89 11.40 0.97 -12.99
CA SER A 89 11.26 1.98 -14.03
C SER A 89 12.45 1.88 -14.99
N LYS A 90 12.16 1.63 -16.28
CA LYS A 90 13.15 1.60 -17.36
C LYS A 90 13.88 2.92 -17.55
#